data_AF-A0A5Q3HEY6-F1
#
_entry.id   AF-A0A5Q3HEY6-F1
#
_cell.length_a   1.000
_cell.length_b   1.000
_cell.length_c   1.000
_cell.angle_alpha   90.00
_cell.angle_beta   90.00
_cell.angle_gamma   90.00
#
_symmetry.space_group_name_H-M   'P 1'
#
loop_
_entity.id
_entity.type
_entity.pdbx_description
1 polymer ?
#
loop_
_entity_poly.entity_id
_entity_poly.type
_entity_poly.pdbx_seq_one_letter_code
_entity_poly.pdbx_strand_id
1 'polypeptide(L)'
;MNTATHRGLKSSLALRLWALAMTLMLSFGVSAQTAPSADAAIAVAEQWLTLADADQGGAMWDQSFTFMKEKVDRPFWINHVATKTSTLGQKAAPRVWSAMEHDINKPGIPPGEYASVTFIAPFSKGRGWEKVAVYWNKDRWVPVGYMYGALSAGAQPPR
;
A
#
# COMPACT_ATOMS: atom_id res chain seq x y z
N MET A 1 -11.69 -24.45 -80.03
CA MET A 1 -11.79 -25.35 -78.85
C MET A 1 -10.35 -25.69 -78.44
N ASN A 2 -9.82 -25.44 -77.25
CA ASN A 2 -10.39 -25.12 -75.93
C ASN A 2 -9.46 -24.19 -75.14
N THR A 3 -10.08 -23.38 -74.30
CA THR A 3 -9.54 -22.55 -73.20
C THR A 3 -9.01 -23.38 -72.03
N ALA A 4 -8.05 -22.84 -71.27
CA ALA A 4 -7.88 -22.96 -69.79
C ALA A 4 -6.39 -22.83 -69.38
N THR A 5 -5.93 -22.16 -68.33
CA THR A 5 -6.45 -21.11 -67.44
C THR A 5 -5.26 -20.70 -66.57
N HIS A 6 -5.07 -19.40 -66.36
CA HIS A 6 -4.15 -18.84 -65.35
C HIS A 6 -4.55 -19.30 -63.94
N ARG A 7 -3.65 -19.96 -63.19
CA ARG A 7 -3.83 -20.13 -61.72
C ARG A 7 -2.49 -20.30 -60.99
N GLY A 8 -1.68 -19.25 -60.95
CA GLY A 8 -0.42 -19.25 -60.18
C GLY A 8 -0.28 -18.14 -59.11
N LEU A 9 -1.06 -17.06 -59.19
CA LEU A 9 -0.76 -15.85 -58.40
C LEU A 9 -1.67 -15.62 -57.17
N LYS A 10 -2.80 -16.32 -57.06
CA LYS A 10 -3.77 -16.11 -55.97
C LYS A 10 -3.38 -16.80 -54.65
N SER A 11 -2.57 -17.86 -54.71
CA SER A 11 -2.21 -18.68 -53.55
C SER A 11 -1.12 -18.04 -52.67
N SER A 12 -0.15 -17.32 -53.26
CA SER A 12 0.94 -16.70 -52.50
C SER A 12 0.51 -15.44 -51.73
N LEU A 13 -0.48 -14.70 -52.23
CA LEU A 13 -1.03 -13.54 -51.53
C LEU A 13 -1.91 -13.95 -50.35
N ALA A 14 -2.76 -14.98 -50.55
CA ALA A 14 -3.61 -15.52 -49.49
C ALA A 14 -2.79 -16.11 -48.33
N LEU A 15 -1.68 -16.81 -48.63
CA LEU A 15 -0.79 -17.39 -47.62
C LEU A 15 -0.02 -16.31 -46.84
N ARG A 16 0.39 -15.21 -47.49
CA ARG A 16 1.04 -14.05 -46.85
C ARG A 16 0.06 -13.23 -46.00
N LEU A 17 -1.18 -13.08 -46.44
CA LEU A 17 -2.26 -12.43 -45.68
C LEU A 17 -2.67 -13.25 -44.44
N TRP A 18 -2.63 -14.58 -44.53
CA TRP A 18 -2.90 -15.46 -43.39
C TRP A 18 -1.77 -15.42 -42.35
N ALA A 19 -0.51 -15.37 -42.80
CA ALA A 19 0.65 -15.22 -41.91
C ALA A 19 0.63 -13.87 -41.15
N LEU A 20 0.19 -12.79 -41.81
CA LEU A 20 0.08 -11.45 -41.20
C LEU A 20 -1.07 -11.34 -40.19
N ALA A 21 -2.20 -12.04 -40.43
CA ALA A 21 -3.31 -12.11 -39.50
C ALA A 21 -2.97 -12.91 -38.23
N MET A 22 -2.12 -13.94 -38.35
CA MET A 22 -1.66 -14.76 -37.22
C MET A 22 -0.62 -14.05 -36.33
N THR A 23 0.11 -13.06 -36.85
CA THR A 23 1.05 -12.26 -36.04
C THR A 23 0.35 -11.19 -35.19
N LEU A 24 -0.86 -10.75 -35.58
CA LEU A 24 -1.59 -9.69 -34.89
C LEU A 24 -2.35 -10.19 -33.63
N MET A 25 -2.57 -11.49 -33.49
CA MET A 25 -3.28 -12.10 -32.35
C MET A 25 -2.41 -12.44 -31.13
N LEU A 26 -1.10 -12.13 -31.16
CA LEU A 26 -0.19 -12.37 -30.02
C LEU A 26 -0.15 -11.22 -29.00
N SER A 27 -1.03 -10.23 -29.12
CA SER A 27 -1.22 -9.19 -28.09
C SER A 27 -2.08 -9.72 -26.94
N PHE A 28 -1.70 -10.86 -26.35
CA PHE A 28 -2.26 -11.31 -25.08
C PHE A 28 -1.80 -10.31 -24.02
N GLY A 29 -2.77 -9.63 -23.41
CA GLY A 29 -2.54 -8.60 -22.41
C GLY A 29 -1.59 -9.08 -21.33
N VAL A 30 -0.42 -8.45 -21.25
CA VAL A 30 0.42 -8.52 -20.07
C VAL A 30 -0.38 -7.83 -18.97
N SER A 31 -1.02 -8.60 -18.08
CA SER A 31 -1.50 -8.05 -16.82
C SER A 31 -0.26 -7.60 -16.05
N ALA A 32 -0.03 -6.30 -15.98
CA ALA A 32 1.01 -5.76 -15.10
C ALA A 32 0.65 -6.17 -13.67
N GLN A 33 1.45 -7.06 -13.07
CA GLN A 33 1.30 -7.37 -11.66
C GLN A 33 1.60 -6.09 -10.89
N THR A 34 0.63 -5.59 -10.13
CA THR A 34 0.84 -4.40 -9.30
C THR A 34 1.95 -4.72 -8.31
N ALA A 35 3.07 -4.00 -8.42
CA ALA A 35 4.13 -4.10 -7.45
C ALA A 35 3.81 -3.22 -6.23
N PRO A 36 4.19 -3.65 -5.03
CA PRO A 36 4.19 -2.81 -3.83
C PRO A 36 4.91 -1.48 -4.08
N SER A 37 4.20 -0.37 -3.92
CA SER A 37 4.72 0.99 -4.17
C SER A 37 4.93 1.74 -2.85
N ALA A 38 6.07 2.41 -2.71
CA ALA A 38 6.40 3.22 -1.53
C ALA A 38 5.41 4.39 -1.36
N ASP A 39 5.13 5.12 -2.44
CA ASP A 39 4.16 6.22 -2.42
C ASP A 39 2.77 5.74 -2.03
N ALA A 40 2.37 4.55 -2.49
CA ALA A 40 1.09 3.95 -2.11
C ALA A 40 1.06 3.58 -0.62
N ALA A 41 2.17 3.13 -0.03
CA ALA A 41 2.26 2.84 1.40
C ALA A 41 2.11 4.12 2.24
N ILE A 42 2.82 5.19 1.84
CA ILE A 42 2.75 6.50 2.49
C ILE A 42 1.32 7.05 2.41
N ALA A 43 0.69 7.03 1.24
CA ALA A 43 -0.68 7.51 1.06
C ALA A 43 -1.70 6.74 1.91
N VAL A 44 -1.59 5.41 1.98
CA VAL A 44 -2.45 4.58 2.85
C VAL A 44 -2.24 4.94 4.32
N ALA A 45 -0.99 5.11 4.76
CA ALA A 45 -0.68 5.50 6.13
C ALA A 45 -1.23 6.89 6.49
N GLU A 46 -1.05 7.89 5.62
CA GLU A 46 -1.58 9.25 5.81
C GLU A 46 -3.10 9.24 5.91
N GLN A 47 -3.78 8.55 4.98
CA GLN A 47 -5.23 8.44 4.97
C GLN A 47 -5.75 7.78 6.23
N TRP A 48 -5.10 6.71 6.70
CA TRP A 48 -5.51 6.00 7.91
C TRP A 48 -5.28 6.84 9.18
N LEU A 49 -4.24 7.68 9.23
CA LEU A 49 -3.99 8.61 10.34
C LEU A 49 -5.02 9.73 10.45
N THR A 50 -5.78 10.04 9.40
CA THR A 50 -6.91 10.98 9.51
C THR A 50 -7.98 10.47 10.49
N LEU A 51 -8.16 9.14 10.58
CA LEU A 51 -9.06 8.52 11.56
C LEU A 51 -8.53 8.69 12.98
N ALA A 52 -7.21 8.57 13.17
CA ALA A 52 -6.57 8.82 14.46
C ALA A 52 -6.70 10.29 14.90
N ASP A 53 -6.75 11.24 13.95
CA ASP A 53 -6.99 12.66 14.26
C ASP A 53 -8.44 12.92 14.68
N ALA A 54 -9.38 12.16 14.15
CA ALA A 54 -10.80 12.23 14.51
C ALA A 54 -11.19 11.33 15.69
N ASP A 55 -10.21 10.74 16.38
CA ASP A 55 -10.40 9.78 17.48
C ASP A 55 -11.25 8.54 17.10
N GLN A 56 -11.22 8.16 15.82
CA GLN A 56 -12.00 7.06 15.24
C GLN A 56 -11.26 5.73 15.33
N GLY A 57 -10.79 5.35 16.52
CA GLY A 57 -10.05 4.10 16.74
C GLY A 57 -10.81 2.84 16.29
N GLY A 58 -12.14 2.84 16.40
CA GLY A 58 -12.98 1.75 15.90
C GLY A 58 -12.87 1.56 14.39
N ALA A 59 -12.96 2.65 13.62
CA ALA A 59 -12.81 2.61 12.17
C ALA A 59 -11.39 2.20 11.75
N MET A 60 -10.38 2.65 12.51
CA MET A 60 -9.01 2.20 12.29
C MET A 60 -8.88 0.67 12.43
N TRP A 61 -9.42 0.10 13.51
CA TRP A 61 -9.44 -1.34 13.72
C TRP A 61 -10.19 -2.06 12.60
N ASP A 62 -11.36 -1.55 12.20
CA ASP A 62 -12.22 -2.17 11.19
C ASP A 62 -11.50 -2.23 9.82
N GLN A 63 -10.72 -1.21 9.47
CA GLN A 63 -9.93 -1.12 8.23
C GLN A 63 -8.60 -1.90 8.25
N SER A 64 -8.14 -2.35 9.42
CA SER A 64 -6.89 -3.09 9.55
C SER A 64 -6.97 -4.51 9.03
N PHE A 65 -5.82 -5.04 8.61
CA PHE A 65 -5.66 -6.44 8.24
C PHE A 65 -5.98 -7.38 9.40
N THR A 66 -6.44 -8.59 9.08
CA THR A 66 -6.86 -9.60 10.07
C THR A 66 -5.78 -9.91 11.10
N PHE A 67 -4.50 -9.92 10.71
CA PHE A 67 -3.40 -10.14 11.65
C PHE A 67 -3.42 -9.19 12.86
N MET A 68 -3.73 -7.90 12.66
CA MET A 68 -3.83 -6.95 13.77
C MET A 68 -4.96 -7.35 14.72
N LYS A 69 -6.10 -7.76 14.15
CA LYS A 69 -7.33 -8.13 14.87
C LYS A 69 -7.16 -9.42 15.69
N GLU A 70 -6.26 -10.30 15.28
CA GLU A 70 -5.87 -11.50 16.02
C GLU A 70 -4.95 -11.21 17.21
N LYS A 71 -4.20 -10.10 17.15
CA LYS A 71 -3.23 -9.72 18.19
C LYS A 71 -3.75 -8.71 19.18
N VAL A 72 -4.70 -7.87 18.77
CA VAL A 72 -5.20 -6.75 19.56
C VAL A 72 -6.73 -6.71 19.50
N ASP A 73 -7.36 -6.81 20.67
CA ASP A 73 -8.81 -6.68 20.77
C ASP A 73 -9.29 -5.24 20.46
N ARG A 74 -10.52 -5.14 19.98
CA ARG A 74 -11.08 -3.86 19.51
C ARG A 74 -11.20 -2.81 20.63
N PRO A 75 -11.71 -3.13 21.85
CA PRO A 75 -11.75 -2.18 22.95
C PRO A 75 -10.37 -1.63 23.35
N PHE A 76 -9.36 -2.50 23.44
CA PHE A 76 -7.99 -2.12 23.74
C PHE A 76 -7.44 -1.17 22.68
N TRP A 77 -7.67 -1.49 21.40
CA TRP A 77 -7.24 -0.63 20.30
C TRP A 77 -7.88 0.76 20.35
N ILE A 78 -9.19 0.83 20.59
CA ILE A 78 -9.91 2.10 20.72
C ILE A 78 -9.30 2.94 21.84
N ASN A 79 -9.04 2.32 23.00
CA ASN A 79 -8.41 3.00 24.12
C ASN A 79 -7.00 3.48 23.80
N HIS A 80 -6.18 2.66 23.13
CA HIS A 80 -4.83 3.02 22.67
C HIS A 80 -4.85 4.25 21.74
N VAL A 81 -5.78 4.31 20.78
CA VAL A 81 -5.91 5.48 19.91
C VAL A 81 -6.33 6.72 20.70
N ALA A 82 -7.29 6.59 21.62
CA ALA A 82 -7.74 7.69 22.47
C ALA A 82 -6.64 8.25 23.37
N THR A 83 -5.71 7.41 23.83
CA THR A 83 -4.55 7.85 24.62
C THR A 83 -3.52 8.67 23.83
N LYS A 84 -3.63 8.75 22.50
CA LYS A 84 -2.78 9.65 21.69
C LYS A 84 -2.97 11.10 22.12
N THR A 85 -4.22 11.55 22.26
CA THR A 85 -4.55 12.94 22.59
C THR A 85 -4.07 13.32 23.99
N SER A 86 -4.15 12.39 24.95
CA SER A 86 -3.59 12.63 26.29
C SER A 86 -2.06 12.69 26.29
N THR A 87 -1.40 11.97 25.37
CA THR A 87 0.06 11.93 25.25
C THR A 87 0.63 13.13 24.49
N LEU A 88 0.13 13.40 23.28
CA LEU A 88 0.67 14.38 22.35
C LEU A 88 -0.12 15.69 22.31
N GLY A 89 -1.40 15.64 22.70
CA GLY A 89 -2.34 16.74 22.46
C GLY A 89 -2.94 16.72 21.06
N GLN A 90 -3.61 17.81 20.69
CA GLN A 90 -4.23 17.96 19.37
C GLN A 90 -3.16 18.25 18.31
N LYS A 91 -3.34 17.72 17.10
CA LYS A 91 -2.43 17.97 15.99
C LYS A 91 -2.51 19.45 15.58
N ALA A 92 -1.37 20.15 15.59
CA ALA A 92 -1.32 21.59 15.37
C ALA A 92 -0.98 21.97 13.92
N ALA A 93 -0.30 21.10 13.18
CA ALA A 93 0.00 21.30 11.76
C ALA A 93 0.06 19.96 11.01
N PRO A 94 0.16 19.96 9.67
CA PRO A 94 0.32 18.74 8.87
C PRO A 94 1.53 17.90 9.30
N ARG A 95 1.42 16.59 9.08
CA ARG A 95 2.52 15.65 9.23
C ARG A 95 3.55 15.85 8.14
N VAL A 96 4.80 15.57 8.45
CA VAL A 96 5.88 15.43 7.48
C VAL A 96 6.39 14.00 7.56
N TRP A 97 6.46 13.33 6.41
CA TRP A 97 7.11 12.03 6.31
C TRP A 97 8.59 12.13 6.70
N SER A 98 9.05 11.24 7.57
CA SER A 98 10.42 11.24 8.11
C SER A 98 11.24 10.03 7.69
N ALA A 99 10.62 8.85 7.64
CA ALA A 99 11.32 7.61 7.30
C ALA A 99 10.33 6.55 6.82
N MET A 100 10.85 5.60 6.06
CA MET A 100 10.13 4.39 5.68
C MET A 100 11.06 3.19 5.82
N GLU A 101 10.58 2.13 6.45
CA GLU A 101 11.22 0.82 6.46
C GLU A 101 10.40 -0.16 5.62
N HIS A 102 11.10 -1.04 4.91
CA HIS A 102 10.49 -2.11 4.12
C HIS A 102 11.12 -3.44 4.55
N ASP A 103 10.30 -4.33 5.10
CA ASP A 103 10.67 -5.65 5.57
C ASP A 103 9.93 -6.74 4.78
N ILE A 104 10.67 -7.77 4.33
CA ILE A 104 10.09 -8.95 3.69
C ILE A 104 10.34 -10.16 4.60
N ASN A 105 9.28 -10.91 4.92
CA ASN A 105 9.34 -12.13 5.73
C ASN A 105 10.03 -11.94 7.09
N LYS A 106 9.68 -10.86 7.78
CA LYS A 106 10.24 -10.51 9.09
C LYS A 106 9.97 -11.63 10.12
N PRO A 107 10.97 -12.11 10.86
CA PRO A 107 10.78 -13.12 11.90
C PRO A 107 9.80 -12.66 12.99
N GLY A 108 8.95 -13.58 13.47
CA GLY A 108 8.02 -13.34 14.57
C GLY A 108 6.66 -12.76 14.19
N ILE A 109 6.43 -12.45 12.91
CA ILE A 109 5.12 -12.07 12.33
C ILE A 109 4.82 -12.95 11.10
N PRO A 110 3.58 -12.95 10.56
CA PRO A 110 3.26 -13.72 9.36
C PRO A 110 4.20 -13.39 8.20
N PRO A 111 4.53 -14.38 7.34
CA PRO A 111 5.29 -14.12 6.13
C PRO A 111 4.58 -13.13 5.20
N GLY A 112 5.35 -12.38 4.43
CA GLY A 112 4.88 -11.42 3.46
C GLY A 112 5.63 -10.09 3.53
N GLU A 113 5.07 -9.09 2.87
CA GLU A 113 5.73 -7.82 2.62
C GLU A 113 5.12 -6.72 3.48
N TYR A 114 5.97 -6.05 4.26
CA TYR A 114 5.58 -5.06 5.25
C TYR A 114 6.32 -3.76 4.99
N ALA A 115 5.62 -2.66 5.20
CA ALA A 115 6.23 -1.34 5.25
C ALA A 115 5.85 -0.66 6.56
N SER A 116 6.76 0.13 7.10
CA SER A 116 6.45 1.05 8.19
C SER A 116 6.78 2.47 7.78
N VAL A 117 5.85 3.39 8.00
CA VAL A 117 5.99 4.80 7.62
C VAL A 117 5.94 5.64 8.89
N THR A 118 7.00 6.40 9.11
CA THR A 118 7.15 7.26 10.29
C THR A 118 6.98 8.71 9.90
N PHE A 119 6.09 9.40 10.61
CA PHE A 119 5.75 10.81 10.44
C PHE A 119 6.16 11.61 11.67
N ILE A 120 6.46 12.88 11.46
CA ILE A 120 6.66 13.86 12.52
C ILE A 120 5.64 14.98 12.35
N ALA A 121 5.03 15.42 13.45
CA ALA A 121 4.13 16.56 13.46
C ALA A 121 4.29 17.40 14.73
N PRO A 122 3.98 18.71 14.66
CA PRO A 122 3.74 19.49 15.86
C PRO A 122 2.34 19.17 16.41
N PHE A 123 2.28 18.94 17.71
CA PHE A 123 1.06 18.80 18.49
C PHE A 123 1.04 19.87 19.59
N SER A 124 -0.12 20.05 20.22
CA SER A 124 -0.29 21.07 21.25
C SER A 124 0.58 20.85 22.51
N LYS A 125 1.06 19.63 22.77
CA LYS A 125 2.01 19.34 23.87
C LYS A 125 3.47 19.26 23.43
N GLY A 126 3.77 19.54 22.16
CA GLY A 126 5.13 19.52 21.61
C GLY A 126 5.24 18.75 20.30
N ARG A 127 6.47 18.46 19.87
CA ARG A 127 6.71 17.63 18.68
C ARG A 127 6.49 16.16 19.03
N GLY A 128 5.79 15.44 18.14
CA GLY A 128 5.55 14.01 18.27
C GLY A 128 5.88 13.28 16.97
N TRP A 129 6.04 11.97 17.09
CA TRP A 129 6.12 11.06 15.96
C TRP A 129 4.95 10.07 15.99
N GLU A 130 4.56 9.64 14.81
CA GLU A 130 3.54 8.60 14.58
C GLU A 130 4.10 7.61 13.56
N LYS A 131 3.97 6.32 13.83
CA LYS A 131 4.45 5.23 12.97
C LYS A 131 3.29 4.32 12.62
N VAL A 132 3.08 4.09 11.33
CA VAL A 132 2.05 3.19 10.80
C VAL A 132 2.74 2.03 10.10
N ALA A 133 2.41 0.81 10.52
CA ALA A 133 2.80 -0.39 9.81
C ALA A 133 1.68 -0.77 8.82
N VAL A 134 2.06 -1.14 7.60
CA VAL A 134 1.19 -1.65 6.54
C VAL A 134 1.70 -2.99 6.02
N TYR A 135 0.79 -3.81 5.50
CA TYR A 135 1.05 -5.12 4.91
C TYR A 135 0.53 -5.15 3.47
N TRP A 136 1.33 -5.70 2.56
CA TRP A 136 0.93 -5.88 1.16
C TRP A 136 -0.01 -7.07 1.05
N ASN A 137 -1.28 -6.80 0.74
CA ASN A 137 -2.33 -7.81 0.63
C ASN A 137 -3.08 -7.64 -0.69
N LYS A 138 -3.01 -8.65 -1.56
CA LYS A 138 -3.77 -8.72 -2.83
C LYS A 138 -3.73 -7.39 -3.59
N ASP A 139 -2.50 -6.97 -3.92
CA ASP A 139 -2.22 -5.80 -4.74
C ASP A 139 -2.49 -4.42 -4.09
N ARG A 140 -2.62 -4.37 -2.75
CA ARG A 140 -2.75 -3.11 -2.01
C ARG A 140 -2.11 -3.16 -0.63
N TRP A 141 -1.68 -2.00 -0.14
CA TRP A 141 -1.30 -1.82 1.25
C TRP A 141 -2.53 -1.78 2.16
N VAL A 142 -2.43 -2.45 3.31
CA VAL A 142 -3.47 -2.46 4.36
C VAL A 142 -2.81 -2.19 5.71
N PRO A 143 -3.34 -1.29 6.55
CA PRO A 143 -2.79 -1.02 7.89
C PRO A 143 -2.79 -2.26 8.79
N VAL A 144 -1.72 -2.42 9.58
CA VAL A 144 -1.55 -3.54 10.52
C VAL A 144 -1.04 -3.14 11.90
N GLY A 145 -0.69 -1.86 12.09
CA GLY A 145 -0.21 -1.39 13.40
C GLY A 145 -0.03 0.12 13.45
N TYR A 146 -0.08 0.66 14.67
CA TYR A 146 0.03 2.09 14.95
C TYR A 146 0.76 2.33 16.26
N MET A 147 1.79 3.17 16.21
CA MET A 147 2.55 3.62 17.38
C MET A 147 2.71 5.13 17.32
N TYR A 148 2.87 5.75 18.48
CA TYR A 148 3.11 7.18 18.59
C TYR A 148 3.94 7.48 19.82
N GLY A 149 4.57 8.66 19.85
CA GLY A 149 5.34 9.10 21.00
C GLY A 149 5.80 10.55 20.88
N ALA A 150 6.19 11.12 22.02
CA ALA A 150 6.80 12.45 22.04
C ALA A 150 8.21 12.37 21.44
N LEU A 151 8.61 13.42 20.72
CA LEU A 151 9.96 13.58 20.23
C LEU A 151 10.74 14.42 21.26
N SER A 152 11.68 13.80 21.97
CA SER A 152 12.60 14.54 22.85
C SER A 152 13.64 15.32 22.02
N ALA A 153 14.14 16.42 22.58
CA ALA A 153 15.14 17.24 21.91
C ALA A 153 16.38 16.41 21.55
N GLY A 154 16.72 16.35 20.25
CA GLY A 154 17.86 15.59 19.73
C GLY A 154 17.62 14.10 19.49
N ALA A 155 16.43 13.56 19.80
CA ALA A 155 16.10 12.18 19.51
C ALA A 155 15.58 12.00 18.08
N GLN A 156 16.03 10.94 17.41
CA GLN A 156 15.44 10.46 16.18
C GLN A 156 14.18 9.64 16.51
N PRO A 157 13.09 9.71 15.73
CA PRO A 157 11.97 8.79 15.89
C PRO A 157 12.42 7.33 15.69
N PRO A 158 11.67 6.36 16.24
CA PRO A 158 12.01 4.95 16.10
C PRO A 158 12.05 4.53 14.63
N ARG A 159 13.15 3.86 14.27
CA ARG A 159 13.28 3.10 13.02
C ARG A 159 12.54 1.78 13.12
#